data_AF-A9XY19-F1
#
_entry.id   AF-A9XY19-F1
#
_cell.length_a   1.000
_cell.length_b   1.000
_cell.length_c   1.000
_cell.angle_alpha   90.00
_cell.angle_beta   90.00
_cell.angle_gamma   90.00
#
_symmetry.space_group_name_H-M   'P 1'
#
loop_
_entity.id
_entity.type
_entity.pdbx_description
1 polymer ?
#
loop_
_entity_poly.entity_id
_entity_poly.type
_entity_poly.pdbx_seq_one_letter_code
_entity_poly.pdbx_strand_id
1 'polypeptide(L)'
;IKACADKLKWEMEEFGFPPNLPENNEANIVDVKENIGDVPLDKSKGKRSKAVAKSGAARYQWQIMKSLGLTDEEIKRFADPDYWLNYFPPLAVKDLQSMGVKVDWRRSFITTDVNPFYDSFVHWQFICLRECHKVQFGKRYTIYSPKDS
;
A
#
# COMPACT_ATOMS: atom_id res chain seq x y z
N ILE A 1 0.04 -2.77 2.70
CA ILE A 1 -0.33 -4.20 2.60
C ILE A 1 -1.77 -4.38 3.05
N LYS A 2 -2.08 -4.24 4.35
CA LYS A 2 -3.45 -4.41 4.90
C LYS A 2 -4.56 -3.66 4.14
N ALA A 3 -4.43 -2.35 3.94
CA ALA A 3 -5.44 -1.57 3.20
C ALA A 3 -5.70 -2.06 1.75
N CYS A 4 -4.69 -2.61 1.08
CA CYS A 4 -4.85 -3.19 -0.26
C CYS A 4 -5.54 -4.56 -0.21
N ALA A 5 -5.20 -5.39 0.80
CA ALA A 5 -5.85 -6.66 1.06
C ALA A 5 -7.34 -6.47 1.42
N ASP A 6 -7.64 -5.50 2.29
CA ASP A 6 -9.01 -5.13 2.67
C ASP A 6 -9.82 -4.63 1.46
N LYS A 7 -9.19 -3.85 0.57
CA LYS A 7 -9.81 -3.42 -0.69
C LYS A 7 -10.13 -4.61 -1.61
N LEU A 8 -9.23 -5.58 -1.75
CA LEU A 8 -9.50 -6.81 -2.51
C LEU A 8 -10.63 -7.61 -1.90
N LYS A 9 -10.65 -7.74 -0.57
CA LYS A 9 -11.70 -8.44 0.16
C LYS A 9 -13.06 -7.80 -0.11
N TRP A 10 -13.14 -6.46 -0.02
CA TRP A 10 -14.36 -5.73 -0.34
C TRP A 10 -14.78 -5.90 -1.81
N GLU A 11 -13.84 -5.79 -2.76
CA GLU A 11 -14.14 -5.99 -4.19
C GLU A 11 -14.68 -7.40 -4.47
N MET A 12 -14.18 -8.42 -3.79
CA MET A 12 -14.68 -9.79 -3.90
C MET A 12 -16.07 -9.98 -3.28
N GLU A 13 -16.33 -9.34 -2.15
CA GLU A 13 -17.63 -9.41 -1.46
C GLU A 13 -18.73 -8.71 -2.27
N GLU A 14 -18.41 -7.56 -2.88
CA GLU A 14 -19.37 -6.74 -3.63
C GLU A 14 -19.60 -7.23 -5.07
N PHE A 15 -18.54 -7.61 -5.78
CA PHE A 15 -18.60 -7.94 -7.22
C PHE A 15 -18.49 -9.44 -7.53
N GLY A 16 -18.26 -10.28 -6.52
CA GLY A 16 -18.14 -11.73 -6.66
C GLY A 16 -16.75 -12.23 -7.06
N PHE A 17 -16.67 -13.50 -7.50
CA PHE A 17 -15.42 -14.15 -7.94
C PHE A 17 -15.64 -14.97 -9.23
N PRO A 18 -14.94 -14.66 -10.34
CA PRO A 18 -14.12 -13.46 -10.56
C PRO A 18 -15.01 -12.20 -10.54
N PRO A 19 -14.51 -11.06 -10.02
CA PRO A 19 -15.35 -9.88 -9.81
C PRO A 19 -15.84 -9.33 -11.15
N ASN A 20 -17.15 -9.19 -11.28
CA ASN A 20 -17.77 -8.54 -12.43
C ASN A 20 -17.71 -7.02 -12.23
N LEU A 21 -16.52 -6.47 -12.44
CA LEU A 21 -16.27 -5.04 -12.31
C LEU A 21 -16.93 -4.31 -13.50
N PRO A 22 -17.63 -3.20 -13.27
CA PRO A 22 -18.23 -2.45 -14.36
C PRO A 22 -17.14 -2.04 -15.36
N GLU A 23 -17.26 -2.50 -16.61
CA GLU A 23 -16.44 -2.03 -17.72
C GLU A 23 -16.77 -0.56 -17.98
N ASN A 24 -15.99 0.34 -17.40
CA ASN A 24 -16.04 1.72 -17.81
C ASN A 24 -15.20 1.86 -19.09
N ASN A 25 -15.86 1.70 -20.24
CA ASN A 25 -15.48 2.46 -21.41
C ASN A 25 -15.44 3.94 -21.00
N GLU A 26 -14.39 4.62 -21.46
CA GLU A 26 -14.06 6.03 -21.23
C GLU A 26 -13.25 6.36 -19.97
N ALA A 27 -12.03 6.81 -20.28
CA ALA A 27 -11.22 7.77 -19.57
C ALA A 27 -12.05 8.97 -19.05
N ASN A 28 -12.75 8.79 -17.94
CA ASN A 28 -13.33 9.88 -17.19
C ASN A 28 -12.43 10.16 -15.99
N ILE A 29 -11.42 10.99 -16.26
CA ILE A 29 -10.86 11.92 -15.29
C ILE A 29 -12.06 12.69 -14.76
N VAL A 30 -12.52 12.36 -13.56
CA VAL A 30 -13.42 13.25 -12.82
C VAL A 30 -12.54 14.43 -12.41
N ASP A 31 -12.44 15.39 -13.33
CA ASP A 31 -12.15 16.78 -13.02
C ASP A 31 -13.15 17.20 -11.96
N VAL A 32 -12.70 17.25 -10.71
CA VAL A 32 -13.37 18.06 -9.70
C VAL A 32 -13.16 19.51 -10.15
N LYS A 33 -14.03 19.99 -11.06
CA LYS A 33 -14.31 21.41 -11.24
C LYS A 33 -15.04 21.88 -9.99
N GLU A 34 -14.30 22.05 -8.90
CA GLU A 34 -14.73 22.97 -7.86
C GLU A 34 -14.58 24.39 -8.43
N ASN A 35 -15.73 25.02 -8.66
CA ASN A 35 -15.86 26.44 -8.89
C ASN A 35 -15.19 27.20 -7.73
N ILE A 36 -13.98 27.70 -7.96
CA ILE A 36 -13.41 28.80 -7.17
C ILE A 36 -12.96 29.84 -8.20
N GLY A 37 -13.63 31.00 -8.15
CA GLY A 37 -13.41 32.12 -9.04
C GLY A 37 -11.98 32.64 -9.05
N ASP A 38 -11.70 33.47 -10.06
CA ASP A 38 -10.43 34.12 -10.38
C ASP A 38 -9.53 34.43 -9.18
N VAL A 39 -8.45 33.66 -9.04
CA VAL A 39 -7.25 34.07 -8.32
C VAL A 39 -6.02 33.72 -9.17
N PRO A 40 -5.11 34.67 -9.47
CA PRO A 40 -3.97 34.43 -10.37
C PRO A 40 -3.09 33.28 -9.90
N LEU A 41 -2.83 32.32 -10.80
CA LEU A 41 -2.02 31.13 -10.55
C LEU A 41 -0.53 31.47 -10.36
N ASP A 42 0.00 31.27 -9.16
CA ASP A 42 1.44 31.17 -8.89
C ASP A 42 1.99 29.85 -9.49
N LYS A 43 3.00 29.97 -10.36
CA LYS A 43 3.64 28.88 -11.13
C LYS A 43 4.52 27.93 -10.29
N SER A 44 4.37 27.94 -8.96
CA SER A 44 5.23 27.21 -8.03
C SER A 44 4.64 25.89 -7.49
N LYS A 45 3.46 25.45 -7.96
CA LYS A 45 2.81 24.20 -7.48
C LYS A 45 2.80 23.09 -8.52
N GLY A 46 3.93 22.40 -8.67
CA GLY A 46 4.07 21.11 -9.39
C GLY A 46 3.37 19.92 -8.71
N LYS A 47 2.17 20.10 -8.16
CA LYS A 47 1.40 19.04 -7.47
C LYS A 47 0.57 18.18 -8.44
N ARG A 48 0.20 18.70 -9.61
CA ARG A 48 -0.67 17.96 -10.57
C ARG A 48 0.06 16.83 -11.31
N SER A 49 1.36 16.96 -11.56
CA SER A 49 2.11 16.01 -12.40
C SER A 49 2.42 14.67 -11.74
N LYS A 50 2.39 14.56 -10.40
CA LYS A 50 2.62 13.29 -9.67
C LYS A 50 1.35 12.48 -9.44
N ALA A 51 0.19 13.12 -9.39
CA ALA A 51 -1.10 12.43 -9.25
C ALA A 51 -1.46 11.70 -10.55
N VAL A 52 -1.28 12.36 -11.69
CA VAL A 52 -1.54 11.81 -13.03
C VAL A 52 -0.64 10.63 -13.37
N ALA A 53 0.61 10.61 -12.90
CA ALA A 53 1.53 9.49 -13.09
C ALA A 53 1.26 8.27 -12.17
N LYS A 54 0.48 8.45 -11.10
CA LYS A 54 0.12 7.39 -10.14
C LYS A 54 -1.29 6.84 -10.36
N SER A 55 -2.15 7.55 -11.08
CA SER A 55 -3.41 7.04 -11.60
C SER A 55 -3.14 6.19 -12.85
N GLY A 56 -2.67 4.96 -12.65
CA GLY A 56 -2.70 3.96 -13.71
C GLY A 56 -4.13 3.73 -14.20
N ALA A 57 -4.29 3.20 -15.40
CA ALA A 57 -5.60 2.93 -16.02
C ALA A 57 -6.52 1.99 -15.20
N ALA A 58 -5.97 1.29 -14.19
CA ALA A 58 -6.71 0.39 -13.31
C ALA A 58 -7.29 1.13 -12.09
N ARG A 59 -8.63 1.15 -11.98
CA ARG A 59 -9.36 1.79 -10.86
C ARG A 59 -9.51 0.84 -9.66
N TYR A 60 -9.61 -0.45 -9.95
CA TYR A 60 -9.81 -1.52 -8.98
C TYR A 60 -8.51 -2.23 -8.64
N GLN A 61 -8.38 -2.68 -7.38
CA GLN A 61 -7.19 -3.39 -6.93
C GLN A 61 -7.05 -4.73 -7.68
N TRP A 62 -8.17 -5.42 -7.96
CA TRP A 62 -8.18 -6.64 -8.76
C TRP A 62 -7.55 -6.48 -10.13
N GLN A 63 -7.82 -5.37 -10.83
CA GLN A 63 -7.26 -5.09 -12.16
C GLN A 63 -5.74 -4.89 -12.10
N ILE A 64 -5.24 -4.23 -11.05
CA ILE A 64 -3.80 -4.06 -10.83
C ILE A 64 -3.14 -5.43 -10.62
N MET A 65 -3.75 -6.30 -9.82
CA MET A 65 -3.23 -7.65 -9.56
C MET A 65 -3.24 -8.52 -10.83
N LYS A 66 -4.28 -8.40 -11.68
CA LYS A 66 -4.29 -9.02 -13.02
C LYS A 66 -3.16 -8.51 -13.91
N SER A 67 -2.86 -7.21 -13.89
CA SER A 67 -1.77 -6.64 -14.70
C SER A 67 -0.38 -7.13 -14.27
N LEU A 68 -0.24 -7.63 -13.04
CA LEU A 68 0.98 -8.30 -12.56
C LEU A 68 1.12 -9.73 -13.09
N GLY A 69 0.15 -10.21 -13.88
CA GLY A 69 0.15 -11.56 -14.47
C GLY A 69 -0.35 -12.66 -13.53
N LEU A 70 -1.02 -12.28 -12.43
CA LEU A 70 -1.57 -13.23 -11.46
C LEU A 70 -2.89 -13.83 -11.96
N THR A 71 -3.11 -15.11 -11.65
CA THR A 71 -4.38 -15.79 -11.93
C THR A 71 -5.46 -15.38 -10.93
N ASP A 72 -6.74 -15.45 -11.32
CA ASP A 72 -7.86 -15.08 -10.44
C ASP A 72 -7.82 -15.83 -9.09
N GLU A 73 -7.48 -17.12 -9.10
CA GLU A 73 -7.35 -17.95 -7.89
C GLU A 73 -6.22 -17.50 -6.96
N GLU A 74 -5.11 -17.01 -7.51
CA GLU A 74 -4.01 -16.45 -6.72
C GLU A 74 -4.39 -15.10 -6.14
N ILE A 75 -5.04 -14.23 -6.92
CA ILE A 75 -5.49 -12.90 -6.48
C ILE A 75 -6.41 -13.02 -5.26
N LYS A 76 -7.28 -14.03 -5.22
CA LYS A 76 -8.12 -14.33 -4.06
C LYS A 76 -7.32 -14.52 -2.76
N ARG A 77 -6.13 -15.12 -2.82
CA ARG A 77 -5.28 -15.34 -1.64
C ARG A 77 -4.71 -14.03 -1.08
N PHE A 78 -4.59 -13.00 -1.90
CA PHE A 78 -4.16 -11.66 -1.46
C PHE A 78 -5.23 -10.87 -0.71
N ALA A 79 -6.45 -11.41 -0.54
CA ALA A 79 -7.39 -10.87 0.45
C ALA A 79 -6.88 -11.05 1.88
N ASP A 80 -5.99 -12.02 2.12
CA ASP A 80 -5.26 -12.18 3.37
C ASP A 80 -3.95 -11.36 3.32
N PRO A 81 -3.75 -10.39 4.24
CA PRO A 81 -2.50 -9.61 4.29
C PRO A 81 -1.25 -10.47 4.50
N ASP A 82 -1.34 -11.62 5.14
CA ASP A 82 -0.17 -12.48 5.41
C ASP A 82 0.35 -13.15 4.15
N TYR A 83 -0.52 -13.40 3.17
CA TYR A 83 -0.11 -13.93 1.87
C TYR A 83 0.85 -12.98 1.14
N TRP A 84 0.67 -11.66 1.29
CA TRP A 84 1.57 -10.67 0.70
C TRP A 84 3.00 -10.79 1.25
N LEU A 85 3.12 -11.08 2.55
CA LEU A 85 4.40 -11.23 3.25
C LEU A 85 5.16 -12.49 2.80
N ASN A 86 4.45 -13.49 2.29
CA ASN A 86 5.07 -14.71 1.76
C ASN A 86 5.36 -14.61 0.26
N TYR A 87 4.53 -13.89 -0.50
CA TYR A 87 4.61 -13.84 -1.96
C TYR A 87 5.67 -12.85 -2.47
N PHE A 88 5.63 -11.60 -2.01
CA PHE A 88 6.46 -10.54 -2.58
C PHE A 88 7.92 -10.51 -2.11
N PRO A 89 8.26 -10.80 -0.85
CA PRO A 89 9.66 -10.74 -0.41
C PRO A 89 10.62 -11.67 -1.18
N PRO A 90 10.26 -12.95 -1.47
CA PRO A 90 11.09 -13.80 -2.31
C PRO A 90 11.29 -13.26 -3.73
N LEU A 91 10.25 -12.66 -4.32
CA LEU A 91 10.34 -12.03 -5.65
C LEU A 91 11.27 -10.82 -5.63
N ALA A 92 11.17 -9.97 -4.62
CA ALA A 92 12.07 -8.81 -4.47
C ALA A 92 13.53 -9.25 -4.34
N VAL A 93 13.82 -10.34 -3.60
CA VAL A 93 15.18 -10.90 -3.52
C VAL A 93 15.64 -11.38 -4.89
N LYS A 94 14.80 -12.11 -5.63
CA LYS A 94 15.13 -12.60 -6.98
C LYS A 94 15.42 -11.45 -7.96
N ASP A 95 14.63 -10.38 -7.90
CA ASP A 95 14.80 -9.21 -8.77
C ASP A 95 16.08 -8.43 -8.42
N LEU A 96 16.40 -8.29 -7.14
CA LEU A 96 17.65 -7.67 -6.72
C LEU A 96 18.88 -8.53 -7.09
N GLN A 97 18.77 -9.85 -6.99
CA GLN A 97 19.82 -10.76 -7.44
C GLN A 97 20.04 -10.67 -8.95
N SER A 98 18.97 -10.59 -9.75
CA SER A 98 19.09 -10.42 -11.20
C SER A 98 19.68 -9.06 -11.60
N MET A 99 19.42 -8.02 -10.80
CA MET A 99 20.07 -6.72 -10.92
C MET A 99 21.58 -6.77 -10.59
N GLY A 100 22.05 -7.77 -9.83
CA GLY A 100 23.46 -7.93 -9.47
C GLY A 100 23.93 -7.07 -8.30
N VAL A 101 23.03 -6.76 -7.35
CA VAL A 101 23.39 -5.97 -6.16
C VAL A 101 24.33 -6.75 -5.22
N LYS A 102 25.29 -6.06 -4.61
CA LYS A 102 26.25 -6.65 -3.66
C LYS A 102 25.69 -6.67 -2.24
N VAL A 103 24.73 -7.55 -1.98
CA VAL A 103 24.01 -7.65 -0.68
C VAL A 103 24.29 -9.00 -0.01
N ASP A 104 24.45 -9.00 1.32
CA ASP A 104 24.51 -10.24 2.14
C ASP A 104 23.09 -10.70 2.51
N TRP A 105 22.57 -11.65 1.75
CA TRP A 105 21.20 -12.19 1.89
C TRP A 105 20.94 -12.88 3.24
N ARG A 106 21.98 -13.28 3.98
CA ARG A 106 21.82 -13.88 5.31
C ARG A 106 21.29 -12.89 6.35
N ARG A 107 21.30 -11.59 6.02
CA ARG A 107 20.80 -10.50 6.86
C ARG A 107 19.44 -9.99 6.40
N SER A 108 18.77 -10.67 5.48
CA SER A 108 17.42 -10.34 5.05
C SER A 108 16.39 -10.80 6.08
N PHE A 109 15.41 -9.95 6.40
CA PHE A 109 14.34 -10.25 7.36
C PHE A 109 13.04 -9.51 7.02
N ILE A 110 11.93 -9.97 7.58
CA ILE A 110 10.61 -9.33 7.51
C ILE A 110 10.40 -8.48 8.78
N THR A 111 9.72 -7.33 8.64
CA THR A 111 9.57 -6.33 9.71
C THR A 111 8.28 -6.44 10.52
N THR A 112 7.39 -7.36 10.17
CA THR A 112 6.14 -7.59 10.90
C THR A 112 6.37 -8.56 12.06
N ASP A 113 5.35 -8.70 12.90
CA ASP A 113 5.22 -9.65 14.00
C ASP A 113 5.41 -11.12 13.59
N VAL A 114 5.24 -11.44 12.30
CA VAL A 114 5.60 -12.74 11.70
C VAL A 114 7.06 -13.13 11.99
N ASN A 115 7.96 -12.15 12.18
CA ASN A 115 9.34 -12.39 12.58
C ASN A 115 9.55 -12.14 14.09
N PRO A 116 9.56 -13.18 14.93
CA PRO A 116 9.64 -13.01 16.38
C PRO A 116 10.96 -12.39 16.85
N PHE A 117 12.06 -12.57 16.10
CA PHE A 117 13.35 -11.97 16.45
C PHE A 117 13.34 -10.45 16.29
N TYR A 118 12.76 -9.98 15.17
CA TYR A 118 12.67 -8.55 14.91
C TYR A 118 11.62 -7.89 15.81
N ASP A 119 10.49 -8.57 16.06
CA ASP A 119 9.48 -8.11 17.02
C ASP A 119 10.07 -7.93 18.42
N SER A 120 10.82 -8.92 18.91
CA SER A 120 11.52 -8.84 20.21
C SER A 120 12.52 -7.68 20.26
N PHE A 121 13.24 -7.42 19.16
CA PHE A 121 14.17 -6.30 19.05
C PHE A 121 13.44 -4.96 19.14
N VAL A 122 12.33 -4.78 18.42
CA VAL A 122 11.52 -3.56 18.48
C VAL A 122 10.89 -3.39 19.86
N HIS A 123 10.43 -4.48 20.49
CA HIS A 123 9.89 -4.46 21.84
C HIS A 123 10.93 -3.94 22.85
N TRP A 124 12.13 -4.49 22.82
CA TRP A 124 13.26 -4.01 23.63
C TRP A 124 13.55 -2.52 23.35
N GLN A 125 13.58 -2.11 22.09
CA GLN A 125 13.81 -0.70 21.71
C GLN A 125 12.77 0.23 22.34
N PHE A 126 11.48 -0.12 22.28
CA PHE A 126 10.41 0.69 22.85
C PHE A 126 10.40 0.70 24.39
N ILE A 127 10.82 -0.39 25.04
CA ILE A 127 11.05 -0.40 26.50
C ILE A 127 12.12 0.63 26.86
N CYS A 128 13.29 0.58 26.22
CA CYS A 128 14.37 1.52 26.51
C CYS A 128 13.97 2.97 26.23
N LEU A 129 13.26 3.24 25.13
CA LEU A 129 12.77 4.59 24.81
C LEU A 129 11.77 5.11 25.84
N ARG A 130 10.94 4.22 26.41
CA ARG A 130 10.02 4.57 27.50
C ARG A 130 10.78 4.88 28.79
N GLU A 131 11.77 4.06 29.15
CA GLU A 131 12.63 4.26 30.33
C GLU A 131 13.44 5.56 30.23
N CYS A 132 13.89 5.95 29.04
CA CYS A 132 14.56 7.23 28.79
C CYS A 132 13.60 8.43 28.62
N HIS A 133 12.30 8.28 28.94
CA HIS A 133 11.26 9.30 28.82
C HIS A 133 11.11 9.91 27.41
N LYS A 134 11.45 9.16 26.36
CA LYS A 134 11.32 9.58 24.96
C LYS A 134 9.95 9.25 24.37
N VAL A 135 9.23 8.29 24.96
CA VAL A 135 7.84 7.97 24.62
C VAL A 135 6.92 8.53 25.70
N GLN A 136 5.97 9.38 25.31
CA GLN A 136 5.00 9.99 26.21
C GLN A 136 3.58 9.77 25.68
N PHE A 137 2.64 9.59 26.59
CA PHE A 137 1.21 9.49 26.27
C PHE A 137 0.51 10.81 26.57
N GLY A 138 -0.31 11.30 25.64
CA GLY A 138 -1.06 12.54 25.83
C GLY A 138 -1.86 12.94 24.59
N LYS A 139 -2.81 13.86 24.75
CA LYS A 139 -3.62 14.38 23.64
C LYS A 139 -2.76 15.33 22.79
N ARG A 140 -2.64 15.03 21.50
CA ARG A 140 -1.90 15.82 20.52
C ARG A 140 -2.73 15.96 19.26
N TYR A 141 -2.68 17.12 18.62
CA TYR A 141 -3.25 17.29 17.29
C TYR A 141 -2.42 16.50 16.28
N THR A 142 -3.08 15.57 15.60
CA THR A 142 -2.47 14.72 14.57
C THR A 142 -3.42 14.65 13.38
N ILE A 143 -2.87 14.47 12.18
CA ILE A 143 -3.71 14.20 11.01
C ILE A 143 -4.36 12.83 11.21
N TYR A 144 -5.68 12.80 11.13
CA TYR A 144 -6.48 11.63 11.43
C TYR A 144 -7.43 11.34 10.27
N SER A 145 -7.54 10.06 9.93
CA SER A 145 -8.43 9.55 8.89
C SER A 145 -9.50 8.69 9.56
N PRO A 146 -10.77 9.12 9.58
CA PRO A 146 -11.86 8.33 10.17
C PRO A 146 -12.08 6.97 9.50
N LYS A 147 -11.58 6.79 8.26
CA LYS A 147 -11.68 5.53 7.52
C LYS A 147 -10.64 4.49 7.95
N ASP A 148 -9.52 4.93 8.52
CA ASP A 148 -8.40 4.06 8.91
C ASP A 148 -8.46 3.65 10.39
N SER A 149 -9.52 4.05 11.10
CA SER A 149 -9.70 3.83 12.55
C SER A 149 -10.57 2.64 12.90
#